data_AF-A0A5K7YRH0-F1
#
_entry.id   AF-A0A5K7YRH0-F1
#
_cell.length_a   1.000
_cell.length_b   1.000
_cell.length_c   1.000
_cell.angle_alpha   90.00
_cell.angle_beta   90.00
_cell.angle_gamma   90.00
#
_symmetry.space_group_name_H-M   'P 1'
#
loop_
_entity.id
_entity.type
_entity.pdbx_description
1 polymer ?
#
loop_
_entity_poly.entity_id
_entity_poly.type
_entity_poly.pdbx_seq_one_letter_code
_entity_poly.pdbx_strand_id
1 'polypeptide(L)'
;MGKSHNVERSRRINERKKYQEEIFFSTDSMIFHGRIENVSMGGAGVGSRSLSKIKKGAEVIIAIPFANRQGGIKRKAIVKWTRNDQFGVQFNRRENARLNYHKEVSFSVGSMVFSGNIKNISMGGAGVGRFNLSKTKLPVKIRVTIPFAKKQGGIKRKAIVRWTRNDQFGVQFI
;
A
#
# COMPACT_ATOMS: atom_id res chain seq x y z
N MET A 1 20.25 7.67 -46.52
CA MET A 1 19.27 6.75 -45.90
C MET A 1 19.43 6.80 -44.38
N GLY A 2 18.69 7.69 -43.71
CA GLY A 2 18.70 7.79 -42.25
C GLY A 2 17.68 6.82 -41.65
N LYS A 3 18.14 5.90 -40.80
CA LYS A 3 17.25 5.03 -40.01
C LYS A 3 16.64 5.87 -38.89
N SER A 4 15.36 6.20 -39.01
CA SER A 4 14.58 6.80 -37.93
C SER A 4 14.43 5.79 -36.79
N HIS A 5 15.22 5.96 -35.73
CA HIS A 5 14.97 5.30 -34.45
C HIS A 5 13.70 5.91 -33.86
N ASN A 6 12.58 5.23 -34.08
CA ASN A 6 11.31 5.56 -33.44
C ASN A 6 11.43 5.14 -31.97
N VAL A 7 12.02 6.01 -31.14
CA VAL A 7 12.00 5.86 -29.69
C VAL A 7 10.58 6.17 -29.25
N GLU A 8 9.74 5.15 -29.28
CA GLU A 8 8.43 5.18 -28.64
C GLU A 8 8.68 5.39 -27.14
N ARG A 9 8.69 6.66 -26.71
CA ARG A 9 8.84 7.05 -25.30
C ARG A 9 7.71 6.38 -24.53
N SER A 10 8.05 5.26 -23.87
CA SER A 10 7.14 4.55 -22.98
C SER A 10 6.51 5.55 -22.02
N ARG A 11 5.20 5.81 -22.18
CA ARG A 11 4.41 6.68 -21.28
C ARG A 11 4.30 6.14 -19.84
N ARG A 12 5.04 5.07 -19.51
CA ARG A 12 4.90 4.32 -18.26
C ARG A 12 6.00 4.74 -17.29
N ILE A 13 5.57 5.17 -16.10
CA ILE A 13 6.46 5.59 -15.00
C ILE A 13 7.23 4.40 -14.39
N ASN A 14 6.65 3.20 -14.42
CA ASN A 14 7.27 2.00 -13.82
C ASN A 14 7.42 0.91 -14.88
N GLU A 15 8.61 0.34 -14.96
CA GLU A 15 8.88 -0.86 -15.75
C GLU A 15 8.01 -2.04 -15.28
N ARG A 16 7.52 -2.84 -16.23
CA ARG A 16 6.70 -4.02 -15.92
C ARG A 16 7.56 -5.27 -16.02
N LYS A 17 7.44 -6.14 -15.03
CA LYS A 17 8.06 -7.46 -15.02
C LYS A 17 7.02 -8.50 -15.47
N LYS A 18 7.44 -9.45 -16.30
CA LYS A 18 6.62 -10.64 -16.62
C LYS A 18 6.38 -11.41 -15.33
N TYR A 19 5.13 -11.76 -15.05
CA TYR A 19 4.74 -12.38 -13.79
C TYR A 19 3.55 -13.28 -14.02
N GLN A 20 3.78 -14.55 -14.37
CA GLN A 20 2.82 -15.45 -15.00
C GLN A 20 2.12 -16.37 -13.99
N GLU A 21 1.76 -15.80 -12.85
CA GLU A 21 1.16 -16.53 -11.72
C GLU A 21 -0.36 -16.48 -11.76
N GLU A 22 -0.99 -17.59 -11.36
CA GLU A 22 -2.42 -17.63 -11.11
C GLU A 22 -2.79 -16.82 -9.87
N ILE A 23 -3.93 -16.14 -9.96
CA ILE A 23 -4.41 -15.25 -8.91
C ILE A 23 -5.91 -15.36 -8.73
N PHE A 24 -6.34 -14.94 -7.55
CA PHE A 24 -7.72 -14.54 -7.30
C PHE A 24 -7.80 -13.02 -7.25
N PHE A 25 -8.86 -12.48 -7.84
CA PHE A 25 -9.23 -11.10 -7.64
C PHE A 25 -10.71 -11.00 -7.35
N SER A 26 -11.11 -9.99 -6.58
CA SER A 26 -12.50 -9.77 -6.23
C SER A 26 -12.97 -8.40 -6.69
N THR A 27 -14.24 -8.35 -7.07
CA THR A 27 -15.05 -7.13 -7.04
C THR A 27 -15.76 -7.06 -5.68
N ASP A 28 -16.64 -6.08 -5.48
CA ASP A 28 -17.44 -5.99 -4.26
C ASP A 28 -18.41 -7.17 -4.08
N SER A 29 -18.81 -7.82 -5.18
CA SER A 29 -19.85 -8.87 -5.16
C SER A 29 -19.33 -10.28 -5.45
N MET A 30 -18.19 -10.42 -6.12
CA MET A 30 -17.75 -11.72 -6.64
C MET A 30 -16.23 -11.88 -6.69
N ILE A 31 -15.78 -13.10 -6.47
CA ILE A 31 -14.38 -13.53 -6.62
C ILE A 31 -14.23 -14.22 -7.97
N PHE A 32 -13.12 -13.93 -8.63
CA PHE A 32 -12.77 -14.45 -9.94
C PHE A 32 -11.36 -15.03 -9.93
N HIS A 33 -11.14 -15.99 -10.81
CA HIS A 33 -9.82 -16.52 -11.11
C HIS A 33 -9.23 -15.80 -12.33
N GLY A 34 -7.92 -15.65 -12.34
CA GLY A 34 -7.17 -15.10 -13.46
C GLY A 34 -5.69 -15.39 -13.34
N ARG A 35 -4.93 -14.81 -14.25
CA ARG A 35 -3.48 -14.91 -14.31
C ARG A 35 -2.89 -13.52 -14.47
N ILE A 36 -1.88 -13.19 -13.70
CA ILE A 36 -1.13 -11.96 -13.97
C ILE A 36 -0.30 -12.23 -15.22
N GLU A 37 -0.27 -11.27 -16.14
CA GLU A 37 0.59 -11.33 -17.32
C GLU A 37 1.89 -10.61 -17.06
N ASN A 38 1.77 -9.44 -16.43
CA ASN A 38 2.86 -8.59 -16.03
C ASN A 38 2.44 -7.67 -14.88
N VAL A 39 3.42 -7.26 -14.07
CA VAL A 39 3.19 -6.43 -12.87
C VAL A 39 4.26 -5.36 -12.75
N SER A 40 3.88 -4.21 -12.20
CA SER A 40 4.82 -3.18 -11.74
C SER A 40 4.32 -2.58 -10.42
N MET A 41 5.11 -1.66 -9.86
CA MET A 41 4.70 -0.89 -8.67
C MET A 41 3.40 -0.09 -8.88
N GLY A 42 3.03 0.21 -10.13
CA GLY A 42 1.87 1.03 -10.46
C GLY A 42 0.61 0.25 -10.85
N GLY A 43 0.71 -1.05 -11.12
CA GLY A 43 -0.41 -1.82 -11.63
C GLY A 43 -0.01 -3.17 -12.21
N ALA A 44 -0.98 -3.85 -12.81
CA ALA A 44 -0.81 -5.17 -13.41
C ALA A 44 -1.63 -5.28 -14.71
N GLY A 45 -1.21 -6.18 -15.61
CA GLY A 45 -2.06 -6.77 -16.64
C GLY A 45 -2.54 -8.13 -16.15
N VAL A 46 -3.82 -8.42 -16.30
CA VAL A 46 -4.47 -9.64 -15.82
C VAL A 46 -5.23 -10.27 -16.99
N GLY A 47 -4.97 -11.54 -17.25
CA GLY A 47 -5.79 -12.40 -18.10
C GLY A 47 -6.87 -13.09 -17.28
N SER A 48 -8.11 -13.11 -17.76
CA SER A 48 -9.21 -13.87 -17.17
C SER A 48 -10.29 -14.17 -18.22
N ARG A 49 -10.77 -15.42 -18.22
CA ARG A 49 -11.92 -15.83 -19.04
C ARG A 49 -13.25 -15.23 -18.56
N SER A 50 -13.29 -14.67 -17.35
CA SER A 50 -14.49 -14.07 -16.75
C SER A 50 -14.65 -12.56 -17.04
N LEU A 51 -14.06 -12.07 -18.13
CA LEU A 51 -13.94 -10.64 -18.38
C LEU A 51 -15.26 -9.92 -18.62
N SER A 52 -16.28 -10.62 -19.11
CA SER A 52 -17.62 -10.06 -19.38
C SER A 52 -18.26 -9.41 -18.15
N LYS A 53 -17.81 -9.75 -16.94
CA LYS A 53 -18.30 -9.21 -15.67
C LYS A 53 -17.48 -8.03 -15.15
N ILE A 54 -16.39 -7.66 -15.82
CA ILE A 54 -15.43 -6.63 -15.36
C ILE A 54 -15.45 -5.46 -16.33
N LYS A 55 -15.85 -4.28 -15.83
CA LYS A 55 -15.91 -3.06 -16.63
C LYS A 55 -14.72 -2.14 -16.34
N LYS A 56 -14.32 -1.34 -17.33
CA LYS A 56 -13.40 -0.21 -17.11
C LYS A 56 -13.99 0.71 -16.04
N GLY A 57 -13.14 1.17 -15.12
CA GLY A 57 -13.52 1.98 -13.96
C GLY A 57 -13.91 1.17 -12.73
N ALA A 58 -14.15 -0.14 -12.87
CA ALA A 58 -14.47 -0.99 -11.73
C ALA A 58 -13.29 -1.05 -10.73
N GLU A 59 -13.66 -1.11 -9.46
CA GLU A 59 -12.73 -1.34 -8.37
C GLU A 59 -12.57 -2.84 -8.12
N VAL A 60 -11.32 -3.26 -7.94
CA VAL A 60 -10.99 -4.67 -7.69
C VAL A 60 -9.94 -4.78 -6.60
N ILE A 61 -9.93 -5.91 -5.90
CA ILE A 61 -8.86 -6.32 -5.00
C ILE A 61 -8.15 -7.51 -5.61
N ILE A 62 -6.87 -7.36 -5.93
CA ILE A 62 -6.04 -8.42 -6.51
C ILE A 62 -5.14 -9.01 -5.44
N ALA A 63 -5.16 -10.34 -5.30
CA ALA A 63 -4.21 -11.07 -4.46
C ALA A 63 -3.02 -11.54 -5.30
N ILE A 64 -1.87 -10.92 -5.11
CA ILE A 64 -0.63 -11.22 -5.84
C ILE A 64 0.22 -12.13 -4.94
N PRO A 65 0.39 -13.42 -5.25
CA PRO A 65 1.29 -14.30 -4.50
C PRO A 65 2.73 -13.81 -4.66
N PHE A 66 3.63 -14.13 -3.73
CA PHE A 66 5.06 -13.92 -3.93
C PHE A 66 5.71 -15.24 -4.35
N ALA A 67 6.39 -15.25 -5.50
CA ALA A 67 7.01 -16.47 -6.05
C ALA A 67 7.93 -17.21 -5.05
N ASN A 68 8.66 -16.47 -4.20
CA ASN A 68 9.71 -17.04 -3.35
C ASN A 68 9.43 -16.96 -1.84
N ARG A 69 8.18 -16.67 -1.42
CA ARG A 69 7.84 -16.53 0.02
C ARG A 69 6.42 -16.98 0.28
N GLN A 70 6.20 -17.60 1.45
CA GLN A 70 4.87 -17.94 1.90
C GLN A 70 4.04 -16.65 2.06
N GLY A 71 2.93 -16.57 1.32
CA GLY A 71 1.99 -15.45 1.33
C GLY A 71 1.99 -14.61 0.05
N GLY A 72 1.43 -13.41 0.16
CA GLY A 72 1.24 -12.51 -0.97
C GLY A 72 0.78 -11.14 -0.52
N ILE A 73 0.52 -10.26 -1.48
CA ILE A 73 0.00 -8.93 -1.23
C ILE A 73 -1.38 -8.76 -1.86
N LYS A 74 -2.33 -8.26 -1.06
CA LYS A 74 -3.62 -7.80 -1.57
C LYS A 74 -3.53 -6.33 -1.94
N ARG A 75 -3.91 -5.98 -3.17
CA ARG A 75 -3.88 -4.59 -3.67
C ARG A 75 -5.25 -4.20 -4.22
N LYS A 76 -5.76 -3.11 -3.67
CA LYS A 76 -6.90 -2.39 -4.21
C LYS A 76 -6.50 -1.65 -5.48
N ALA A 77 -7.30 -1.74 -6.53
CA ALA A 77 -6.96 -1.25 -7.86
C ALA A 77 -8.19 -0.82 -8.65
N ILE A 78 -7.99 0.03 -9.65
CA ILE A 78 -9.03 0.43 -10.62
C ILE A 78 -8.70 -0.15 -12.00
N VAL A 79 -9.69 -0.75 -12.65
CA VAL A 79 -9.59 -1.23 -14.04
C VAL A 79 -9.48 -0.04 -14.99
N LYS A 80 -8.37 0.05 -15.73
CA LYS A 80 -8.09 1.16 -16.67
C LYS A 80 -8.44 0.84 -18.10
N TRP A 81 -8.36 -0.42 -18.49
CA TRP A 81 -8.74 -0.89 -19.82
C TRP A 81 -9.11 -2.37 -19.76
N THR A 82 -9.92 -2.78 -20.72
CA THR A 82 -10.39 -4.15 -20.95
C THR A 82 -10.25 -4.43 -22.44
N ARG A 83 -9.67 -5.57 -22.81
CA ARG A 83 -9.50 -6.00 -24.20
C ARG A 83 -9.47 -7.53 -24.26
N ASN A 84 -10.38 -8.12 -25.02
CA ASN A 84 -10.51 -9.57 -25.17
C ASN A 84 -10.64 -10.27 -23.80
N ASP A 85 -9.72 -11.16 -23.48
CA ASP A 85 -9.60 -11.90 -22.23
C ASP A 85 -8.63 -11.24 -21.23
N GLN A 86 -8.22 -9.98 -21.48
CA GLN A 86 -7.29 -9.24 -20.63
C GLN A 86 -7.83 -7.91 -20.15
N PHE A 87 -7.40 -7.49 -18.96
CA PHE A 87 -7.62 -6.16 -18.45
C PHE A 87 -6.38 -5.62 -17.74
N GLY A 88 -6.23 -4.29 -17.77
CA GLY A 88 -5.18 -3.59 -17.07
C GLY A 88 -5.72 -2.87 -15.85
N VAL A 89 -5.04 -3.01 -14.73
CA VAL A 89 -5.38 -2.31 -13.49
C VAL A 89 -4.30 -1.31 -13.09
N GLN A 90 -4.72 -0.24 -12.43
CA GLN A 90 -3.83 0.67 -11.72
C GLN A 90 -4.02 0.46 -10.22
N PHE A 91 -2.94 0.21 -9.48
CA PHE A 91 -3.02 0.08 -8.03
C PHE A 91 -3.31 1.44 -7.39
N ASN A 92 -4.22 1.45 -6.41
CA ASN A 92 -4.49 2.64 -5.62
C ASN A 92 -3.21 2.98 -4.86
N ARG A 93 -2.72 4.20 -5.09
CA ARG A 93 -1.61 4.76 -4.31
C ARG A 93 -2.17 5.32 -3.02
N ARG A 94 -1.40 5.25 -1.95
CA ARG A 94 -1.68 6.09 -0.78
C ARG A 94 -1.57 7.54 -1.24
N GLU A 95 -2.49 8.40 -0.78
CA GLU A 95 -2.40 9.84 -1.02
C GLU A 95 -1.04 10.39 -0.62
N ASN A 96 -0.50 9.88 0.49
CA ASN A 96 0.79 10.27 1.01
C ASN A 96 1.79 9.12 0.95
N ALA A 97 2.89 9.34 0.22
CA ALA A 97 4.03 8.44 0.22
C ALA A 97 4.59 8.28 1.64
N ARG A 98 5.02 7.06 1.98
CA ARG A 98 5.68 6.79 3.25
C ARG A 98 7.18 6.72 3.06
N LEU A 99 7.91 7.41 3.94
CA LEU A 99 9.35 7.30 4.09
C LEU A 99 9.65 6.27 5.18
N ASN A 100 10.67 5.45 4.98
CA ASN A 100 11.22 4.64 6.06
C ASN A 100 11.91 5.57 7.05
N TYR A 101 11.59 5.43 8.33
CA TYR A 101 12.01 6.38 9.35
C TYR A 101 12.25 5.64 10.65
N HIS A 102 13.39 4.93 10.73
CA HIS A 102 13.78 4.04 11.82
C HIS A 102 14.32 4.80 13.03
N LYS A 103 13.57 5.79 13.53
CA LYS A 103 13.93 6.54 14.73
C LYS A 103 12.99 6.21 15.88
N GLU A 104 13.56 6.20 17.08
CA GLU A 104 12.78 6.14 18.31
C GLU A 104 11.93 7.40 18.44
N VAL A 105 10.71 7.20 18.93
CA VAL A 105 9.72 8.23 19.21
C VAL A 105 9.10 7.98 20.55
N SER A 106 8.66 9.06 21.18
CA SER A 106 7.80 8.98 22.36
C SER A 106 6.37 9.31 21.99
N PHE A 107 5.42 8.62 22.61
CA PHE A 107 4.01 8.93 22.48
C PHE A 107 3.33 8.82 23.85
N SER A 108 2.26 9.57 24.03
CA SER A 108 1.49 9.57 25.26
C SER A 108 0.02 9.23 25.05
N VAL A 109 -0.50 8.44 25.99
CA VAL A 109 -1.90 8.06 26.11
C VAL A 109 -2.37 8.51 27.50
N GLY A 110 -3.16 9.59 27.56
CA GLY A 110 -3.45 10.23 28.84
C GLY A 110 -2.17 10.78 29.49
N SER A 111 -1.90 10.36 30.73
CA SER A 111 -0.68 10.68 31.49
C SER A 111 0.48 9.71 31.25
N MET A 112 0.24 8.57 30.61
CA MET A 112 1.28 7.57 30.35
C MET A 112 2.12 7.96 29.15
N VAL A 113 3.44 7.88 29.28
CA VAL A 113 4.42 8.10 28.21
C VAL A 113 5.10 6.78 27.89
N PHE A 114 5.27 6.53 26.60
CA PHE A 114 5.86 5.31 26.07
C PHE A 114 6.87 5.67 25.00
N SER A 115 7.81 4.76 24.72
CA SER A 115 8.68 4.84 23.56
C SER A 115 8.42 3.71 22.57
N GLY A 116 8.81 3.93 21.32
CA GLY A 116 8.72 2.96 20.25
C GLY A 116 9.47 3.45 19.02
N ASN A 117 9.59 2.62 17.99
CA ASN A 117 10.29 3.00 16.77
C ASN A 117 9.30 3.25 15.65
N ILE A 118 9.33 4.43 15.03
CA ILE A 118 8.66 4.58 13.75
C ILE A 118 9.34 3.60 12.77
N LYS A 119 8.55 2.85 12.01
CA LYS A 119 9.03 2.07 10.87
C LYS A 119 8.90 2.87 9.59
N ASN A 120 7.78 3.57 9.46
CA ASN A 120 7.51 4.42 8.31
C ASN A 120 6.59 5.58 8.67
N ILE A 121 6.73 6.70 7.96
CA ILE A 121 6.00 7.94 8.20
C ILE A 121 5.56 8.58 6.88
N SER A 122 4.39 9.21 6.87
CA SER A 122 3.85 10.03 5.78
C SER A 122 3.27 11.31 6.38
N MET A 123 2.86 12.26 5.53
CA MET A 123 2.14 13.45 5.99
C MET A 123 0.84 13.12 6.74
N GLY A 124 0.17 12.01 6.41
CA GLY A 124 -1.08 11.60 7.05
C GLY A 124 -0.95 10.66 8.26
N GLY A 125 0.24 10.16 8.58
CA GLY A 125 0.39 9.21 9.69
C GLY A 125 1.68 8.39 9.67
N ALA A 126 1.83 7.51 10.65
CA ALA A 126 3.02 6.67 10.82
C ALA A 126 2.65 5.22 11.19
N GLY A 127 3.55 4.29 10.88
CA GLY A 127 3.55 2.95 11.48
C GLY A 127 4.64 2.90 12.55
N VAL A 128 4.28 2.49 13.76
CA VAL A 128 5.18 2.39 14.91
C VAL A 128 5.29 0.93 15.31
N GLY A 129 6.50 0.49 15.64
CA GLY A 129 6.78 -0.83 16.18
C GLY A 129 7.37 -0.78 17.58
N ARG A 130 7.42 -1.95 18.22
CA ARG A 130 7.80 -2.14 19.63
C ARG A 130 6.87 -1.38 20.58
N PHE A 131 5.58 -1.62 20.45
CA PHE A 131 4.64 -1.17 21.47
C PHE A 131 3.47 -2.14 21.61
N ASN A 132 3.24 -2.59 22.84
CA ASN A 132 2.16 -3.51 23.15
C ASN A 132 0.93 -2.73 23.66
N LEU A 133 0.06 -2.35 22.73
CA LEU A 133 -1.27 -1.79 23.01
C LEU A 133 -2.34 -2.85 23.23
N SER A 134 -1.99 -4.13 23.37
CA SER A 134 -2.95 -5.26 23.32
C SER A 134 -4.15 -5.14 24.26
N LYS A 135 -4.06 -4.29 25.29
CA LYS A 135 -5.13 -4.04 26.27
C LYS A 135 -5.96 -2.77 26.02
N THR A 136 -5.73 -2.02 24.94
CA THR A 136 -6.40 -0.72 24.72
C THR A 136 -7.46 -0.82 23.63
N LYS A 137 -8.70 -0.42 23.95
CA LYS A 137 -9.82 -0.41 23.02
C LYS A 137 -9.61 0.67 21.95
N LEU A 138 -9.59 0.28 20.66
CA LEU A 138 -9.43 1.22 19.55
C LEU A 138 -10.77 1.86 19.14
N PRO A 139 -10.79 3.08 18.58
CA PRO A 139 -9.65 3.98 18.34
C PRO A 139 -9.23 4.77 19.59
N VAL A 140 -7.92 5.02 19.74
CA VAL A 140 -7.37 5.79 20.86
C VAL A 140 -6.65 7.04 20.36
N LYS A 141 -6.97 8.19 20.98
CA LYS A 141 -6.25 9.45 20.74
C LYS A 141 -4.94 9.44 21.50
N ILE A 142 -3.86 9.78 20.81
CA ILE A 142 -2.51 9.85 21.37
C ILE A 142 -1.86 11.18 20.98
N ARG A 143 -0.80 11.55 21.69
CA ARG A 143 0.14 12.56 21.24
C ARG A 143 1.44 11.88 20.85
N VAL A 144 2.00 12.21 19.70
CA VAL A 144 3.26 11.65 19.18
C VAL A 144 4.27 12.76 19.04
N THR A 145 5.48 12.56 19.58
CA THR A 145 6.62 13.45 19.37
C THR A 145 7.59 12.79 18.40
N ILE A 146 7.77 13.38 17.23
CA ILE A 146 8.59 12.83 16.14
C ILE A 146 9.87 13.66 16.03
N PRO A 147 11.06 13.10 16.36
CA PRO A 147 12.32 13.83 16.39
C PRO A 147 12.90 13.99 14.97
N PHE A 148 12.44 14.99 14.23
CA PHE A 148 13.06 15.34 12.95
C PHE A 148 14.50 15.78 13.15
N ALA A 149 15.43 15.21 12.36
CA ALA A 149 16.88 15.34 12.54
C ALA A 149 17.42 16.79 12.55
N LYS A 150 16.60 17.77 12.17
CA LYS A 150 16.98 19.19 12.04
C LYS A 150 16.23 20.14 12.99
N LYS A 151 15.36 19.64 13.88
CA LYS A 151 14.64 20.48 14.85
C LYS A 151 14.84 19.97 16.27
N GLN A 152 15.48 20.77 17.12
CA GLN A 152 15.47 20.54 18.57
C GLN A 152 14.00 20.45 19.03
N GLY A 153 13.66 19.38 19.76
CA GLY A 153 12.31 19.14 20.30
C GLY A 153 11.35 18.31 19.42
N GLY A 154 11.68 18.06 18.15
CA GLY A 154 10.81 17.30 17.25
C GLY A 154 9.46 17.98 16.94
N ILE A 155 8.59 17.31 16.18
CA ILE A 155 7.21 17.76 15.93
C ILE A 155 6.25 16.97 16.81
N LYS A 156 5.47 17.67 17.62
CA LYS A 156 4.35 17.10 18.38
C LYS A 156 3.10 17.08 17.50
N ARG A 157 2.48 15.91 17.34
CA ARG A 157 1.22 15.73 16.59
C ARG A 157 0.18 15.04 17.46
N LYS A 158 -1.08 15.45 17.34
CA LYS A 158 -2.21 14.62 17.77
C LYS A 158 -2.41 13.52 16.75
N ALA A 159 -2.72 12.31 17.21
CA ALA A 159 -2.95 11.19 16.32
C ALA A 159 -4.02 10.25 16.88
N ILE A 160 -4.60 9.44 15.99
CA ILE A 160 -5.53 8.36 16.34
C ILE A 160 -4.86 7.03 15.99
N VAL A 161 -4.82 6.10 16.93
CA VAL A 161 -4.46 4.72 16.65
C VAL A 161 -5.59 4.06 15.87
N ARG A 162 -5.30 3.65 14.63
CA ARG A 162 -6.28 3.06 13.70
C ARG A 162 -6.24 1.54 13.67
N TRP A 163 -5.09 0.94 13.95
CA TRP A 163 -4.93 -0.51 14.00
C TRP A 163 -3.77 -0.88 14.92
N THR A 164 -3.85 -2.07 15.48
CA THR A 164 -2.77 -2.76 16.19
C THR A 164 -2.60 -4.14 15.57
N ARG A 165 -1.37 -4.62 15.45
CA ARG A 165 -1.04 -5.96 14.97
C ARG A 165 0.29 -6.39 15.57
N ASN A 166 0.26 -7.40 16.43
CA ASN A 166 1.40 -7.82 17.25
C ASN A 166 1.94 -6.58 18.02
N ASP A 167 3.25 -6.40 18.07
CA ASP A 167 3.89 -5.23 18.72
C ASP A 167 3.96 -4.00 17.82
N GLN A 168 3.01 -3.83 16.90
CA GLN A 168 2.96 -2.71 15.97
C GLN A 168 1.58 -2.05 15.98
N PHE A 169 1.58 -0.76 15.71
CA PHE A 169 0.35 0.01 15.56
C PHE A 169 0.48 1.08 14.49
N GLY A 170 -0.65 1.43 13.89
CA GLY A 170 -0.74 2.50 12.92
C GLY A 170 -1.44 3.70 13.49
N VAL A 171 -0.85 4.87 13.28
CA VAL A 171 -1.41 6.15 13.71
C VAL A 171 -1.76 7.01 12.50
N GLN A 172 -2.89 7.70 12.58
CA GLN A 172 -3.28 8.75 11.65
C GLN A 172 -3.15 10.10 12.34
N PHE A 173 -2.44 11.04 11.73
CA PHE A 173 -2.31 12.39 12.30
C PHE A 173 -3.62 13.17 12.13
N ILE A 174 -3.95 13.98 13.13
CA ILE A 174 -5.08 14.93 13.14
C ILE A 174 -4.52 16.34 13.02
#